data_AF-A0A855X362-F1
#
_entry.id   AF-A0A855X362-F1
#
_cell.length_a   1.000
_cell.length_b   1.000
_cell.length_c   1.000
_cell.angle_alpha   90.00
_cell.angle_beta   90.00
_cell.angle_gamma   90.00
#
_symmetry.space_group_name_H-M   'P 1'
#
loop_
_entity.id
_entity.type
_entity.pdbx_description
1 polymer ?
#
loop_
_entity_poly.entity_id
_entity_poly.type
_entity_poly.pdbx_seq_one_letter_code
_entity_poly.pdbx_strand_id
1 'polypeptide(L)'
;MKTKKTYKDFESAMQRLQEVTAQLESGEVKLEEAIELYTEGLEIARQCDLKLTEAEKKIKIIMEKNGRIEEEDFEEKDSRE
;
A
#
# COMPACT_ATOMS: atom_id res chain seq x y z
N MET A 1 6.93 17.31 17.65
CA MET A 1 7.28 16.20 16.74
C MET A 1 6.12 15.22 16.77
N LYS A 2 5.32 15.11 15.69
CA LYS A 2 4.29 14.07 15.61
C LYS A 2 5.02 12.74 15.33
N THR A 3 4.82 11.76 16.21
CA THR A 3 5.42 10.41 16.13
C THR A 3 4.90 9.67 14.91
N LYS A 4 5.81 9.22 14.03
CA LYS A 4 5.50 8.40 12.85
C LYS A 4 4.86 7.08 13.29
N LYS A 5 3.70 6.74 12.75
CA LYS A 5 2.95 5.54 13.14
C LYS A 5 3.30 4.39 12.19
N THR A 6 3.89 3.33 12.72
CA THR A 6 4.33 2.15 11.97
C THR A 6 3.48 0.93 12.30
N TYR A 7 3.04 0.22 11.26
CA TYR A 7 2.18 -0.96 11.39
C TYR A 7 3.01 -2.26 11.34
N LYS A 8 2.64 -3.23 12.18
CA LYS A 8 3.43 -4.46 12.41
C LYS A 8 3.42 -5.39 11.21
N ASP A 9 2.26 -5.58 10.58
CA ASP A 9 2.01 -6.48 9.44
C ASP A 9 1.32 -5.71 8.30
N PHE A 10 1.10 -6.36 7.15
CA PHE A 10 0.50 -5.70 5.99
C PHE A 10 -1.00 -5.53 6.20
N GLU A 11 -1.62 -6.53 6.81
CA GLU A 11 -3.04 -6.64 7.09
C GLU A 11 -3.51 -5.52 8.01
N SER A 12 -2.78 -5.23 9.09
CA SER A 12 -3.08 -4.09 9.98
C SER A 12 -2.90 -2.74 9.30
N ALA A 13 -1.88 -2.59 8.45
CA ALA A 13 -1.68 -1.38 7.66
C ALA A 13 -2.85 -1.16 6.70
N MET A 14 -3.26 -2.21 5.98
CA MET A 14 -4.37 -2.17 5.04
C MET A 14 -5.70 -1.88 5.73
N GLN A 15 -5.98 -2.53 6.86
CA GLN A 15 -7.19 -2.27 7.64
C GLN A 15 -7.25 -0.80 8.07
N ARG A 16 -6.14 -0.24 8.57
CA ARG A 16 -6.12 1.18 8.93
C ARG A 16 -6.34 2.07 7.71
N LEU A 17 -5.72 1.76 6.57
CA LEU A 17 -5.89 2.56 5.36
C LEU A 17 -7.38 2.63 4.97
N GLN A 18 -8.09 1.50 5.03
CA GLN A 18 -9.52 1.44 4.78
C GLN A 18 -10.33 2.32 5.76
N GLU A 19 -10.00 2.28 7.05
CA GLU A 19 -10.64 3.15 8.06
C GLU A 19 -10.39 4.64 7.79
N VAL A 20 -9.16 5.01 7.38
CA VAL A 20 -8.79 6.38 7.04
C VAL A 20 -9.57 6.85 5.82
N THR A 21 -9.63 6.04 4.76
CA THR A 21 -10.40 6.34 3.55
C THR A 21 -11.88 6.52 3.87
N ALA A 22 -12.47 5.61 4.65
CA ALA A 22 -13.88 5.71 5.04
C ALA A 22 -14.19 6.99 5.83
N GLN A 23 -13.28 7.43 6.71
CA GLN A 23 -13.44 8.69 7.46
C GLN A 23 -13.30 9.93 6.57
N LEU A 24 -12.43 9.90 5.56
CA LEU A 24 -12.31 10.99 4.59
C LEU A 24 -13.52 11.07 3.67
N GLU A 25 -14.05 9.91 3.25
CA GLU A 25 -15.21 9.80 2.37
C GLU A 25 -16.54 10.16 3.06
N SER A 26 -16.64 10.03 4.39
CA SER A 26 -17.85 10.40 5.12
C SER A 26 -18.15 11.90 5.02
N GLY A 27 -17.13 12.74 4.84
CA GLY A 27 -17.25 14.19 4.78
C GLY A 27 -17.61 14.85 6.11
N GLU A 28 -17.64 14.10 7.21
CA GLU A 28 -17.99 14.60 8.55
C GLU A 28 -16.77 15.14 9.32
N VAL A 29 -15.56 14.94 8.79
CA VAL A 29 -14.30 15.37 9.40
C VAL A 29 -14.02 16.86 9.15
N LYS A 30 -13.47 17.53 10.17
CA LYS A 30 -13.02 18.93 10.02
C LYS A 30 -11.81 19.01 9.11
N LEU A 31 -11.57 20.18 8.51
CA LEU A 31 -10.47 20.40 7.57
C LEU A 31 -9.11 19.99 8.17
N GLU A 32 -8.81 20.41 9.40
CA GLU A 32 -7.55 20.09 10.06
C GLU A 32 -7.38 18.58 10.26
N GLU A 33 -8.45 17.89 10.63
CA GLU A 33 -8.47 16.44 10.83
C GLU A 33 -8.35 15.69 9.50
N ALA A 34 -9.00 16.18 8.44
CA ALA A 34 -8.87 15.63 7.09
C ALA A 34 -7.41 15.70 6.59
N ILE A 35 -6.70 16.79 6.86
CA ILE A 35 -5.28 16.92 6.51
C ILE A 35 -4.42 15.89 7.28
N GLU A 36 -4.73 15.65 8.56
CA GLU A 36 -4.04 14.65 9.37
C GLU A 36 -4.30 13.24 8.87
N LEU A 37 -5.56 12.89 8.61
CA LEU A 37 -5.98 11.60 8.05
C LEU A 37 -5.36 11.35 6.68
N TYR A 38 -5.32 12.35 5.80
CA TYR A 38 -4.68 12.25 4.49
C TYR A 38 -3.18 11.96 4.61
N THR A 39 -2.50 12.67 5.53
CA THR A 39 -1.08 12.45 5.78
C THR A 39 -0.82 11.06 6.34
N GLU A 40 -1.65 10.59 7.29
CA GLU A 40 -1.59 9.22 7.81
C GLU A 40 -1.80 8.20 6.68
N GLY A 41 -2.80 8.40 5.82
CA GLY A 41 -3.09 7.54 4.68
C GLY A 41 -1.92 7.40 3.71
N LEU A 42 -1.24 8.50 3.38
CA LEU A 42 -0.04 8.47 2.54
C LEU A 42 1.12 7.68 3.17
N GLU A 43 1.33 7.83 4.48
CA GLU A 43 2.36 7.07 5.19
C GLU A 43 2.05 5.56 5.20
N ILE A 44 0.78 5.20 5.38
CA ILE A 44 0.33 3.81 5.34
C ILE A 44 0.47 3.23 3.94
N ALA A 45 0.02 3.93 2.90
CA ALA A 45 0.13 3.50 1.51
C ALA A 45 1.60 3.20 1.13
N ARG A 46 2.52 4.09 1.54
CA ARG A 46 3.95 3.87 1.35
C ARG A 46 4.48 2.65 2.10
N GLN A 47 3.99 2.37 3.31
CA GLN A 47 4.39 1.16 4.05
C GLN A 47 3.89 -0.11 3.35
N CYS A 48 2.66 -0.11 2.83
CA CYS A 48 2.11 -1.22 2.07
C CYS A 48 2.93 -1.50 0.80
N ASP A 49 3.23 -0.47 0.02
CA ASP A 49 4.04 -0.55 -1.20
C ASP A 49 5.43 -1.17 -0.95
N LEU A 50 6.11 -0.74 0.13
CA LEU A 50 7.39 -1.30 0.52
C LEU A 50 7.28 -2.80 0.86
N LYS A 51 6.23 -3.22 1.58
CA LYS A 51 6.02 -4.64 1.91
C LYS A 51 5.74 -5.49 0.68
N LEU A 52 4.95 -4.97 -0.26
CA LEU A 52 4.66 -5.65 -1.53
C LEU A 52 5.93 -5.80 -2.36
N THR A 53 6.71 -4.72 -2.49
CA THR A 53 8.01 -4.74 -3.19
C THR A 53 8.98 -5.76 -2.57
N GLU A 54 9.03 -5.86 -1.24
CA GLU A 54 9.84 -6.87 -0.56
C GLU A 54 9.35 -8.30 -0.81
N ALA A 55 8.04 -8.52 -0.85
CA ALA A 55 7.44 -9.82 -1.15
C ALA A 55 7.74 -10.25 -2.60
N GLU A 56 7.58 -9.35 -3.55
CA GLU A 56 7.88 -9.57 -4.96
C GLU A 56 9.35 -9.97 -5.17
N LYS A 57 10.28 -9.23 -4.56
CA LYS A 57 11.72 -9.57 -4.60
C LYS A 57 12.01 -10.97 -4.04
N LYS A 58 11.35 -11.35 -2.94
CA LYS A 58 11.51 -12.69 -2.35
C LYS A 58 11.00 -13.77 -3.31
N ILE A 59 9.87 -13.55 -3.97
CA ILE A 59 9.32 -14.48 -4.97
C ILE A 59 10.29 -14.62 -6.14
N LYS A 60 10.81 -13.50 -6.67
CA LYS A 60 11.79 -13.50 -7.77
C LYS A 60 13.03 -14.33 -7.44
N ILE A 61 13.61 -14.14 -6.24
CA ILE A 61 14.77 -14.92 -5.78
C ILE A 61 14.45 -16.43 -5.69
N ILE A 62 13.24 -16.81 -5.28
CA ILE A 62 12.83 -18.23 -5.20
C ILE A 62 12.67 -18.82 -6.61
N MET A 63 12.09 -18.07 -7.54
CA MET A 63 11.94 -18.49 -8.94
C MET A 63 13.29 -18.67 -9.65
N GLU A 64 14.21 -17.72 -9.48
CA GLU A 64 15.59 -17.80 -9.99
C GLU A 64 16.31 -19.06 -9.47
N LYS A 65 16.17 -19.38 -8.17
CA LYS A 65 16.78 -20.58 -7.56
C LYS A 65 16.19 -21.89 -8.08
N ASN A 66 14.94 -21.89 -8.51
CA ASN A 66 14.24 -23.08 -9.01
C ASN A 66 14.37 -23.26 -10.54
N GLY A 67 15.16 -22.41 -11.22
CA GLY A 67 15.51 -22.57 -12.64
C GLY A 67 14.36 -22.32 -13.63
N ARG A 68 13.28 -21.67 -13.21
CA ARG A 68 12.18 -21.24 -14.10
C ARG A 68 11.92 -19.76 -13.91
N ILE A 69 12.24 -18.98 -14.93
CA ILE A 69 11.86 -17.58 -15.09
C ILE A 69 11.13 -17.50 -16.42
N GLU A 70 9.81 -17.35 -16.37
CA GLU A 70 9.03 -16.81 -17.47
C GLU A 70 8.57 -15.43 -16.99
N GLU A 71 9.35 -14.40 -17.30
CA GLU A 71 8.92 -13.00 -17.16
C GLU A 71 8.03 -12.70 -18.36
N GLU A 72 6.71 -12.80 -18.19
CA GLU A 72 5.78 -12.08 -19.06
C GLU A 72 5.63 -10.68 -18.46
N ASP A 73 6.01 -9.65 -19.21
CA ASP A 73 5.64 -8.28 -18.88
C ASP A 73 4.13 -8.25 -18.72
N PHE A 74 3.65 -7.84 -17.54
CA PHE A 74 2.24 -7.58 -17.34
C PHE A 74 1.91 -6.30 -18.10
N GLU A 75 1.70 -6.41 -19.41
CA GLU A 75 1.09 -5.35 -20.19
C GLU A 75 -0.32 -5.16 -19.63
N GLU A 76 -0.47 -4.10 -18.84
CA GLU A 76 -1.75 -3.52 -18.51
C GLU A 76 -2.41 -3.14 -19.84
N LYS A 77 -3.19 -4.07 -20.42
CA LYS A 77 -4.03 -3.78 -21.58
C LYS A 77 -4.96 -2.66 -21.14
N ASP A 78 -4.61 -1.44 -21.52
CA ASP A 78 -5.50 -0.27 -21.49
C ASP A 78 -6.65 -0.57 -22.45
N SER A 79 -7.65 -1.31 -21.96
CA SER A 79 -8.91 -1.56 -22.65
C SER A 79 -9.81 -0.33 -22.47
N ARG A 80 -9.35 0.80 -22.99
CA ARG A 80 -10.15 1.99 -23.26
C ARG A 80 -10.17 2.21 -24.77
N GLU A 81 -11.06 1.47 -25.44
CA GLU A 81 -11.73 1.93 -26.66
C GLU A 81 -13.18 2.32 -26.31
#